data_AF-A0A0Q5VSQ0-F1
#
_entry.id   AF-A0A0Q5VSQ0-F1
#
_cell.length_a   1.000
_cell.length_b   1.000
_cell.length_c   1.000
_cell.angle_alpha   90.00
_cell.angle_beta   90.00
_cell.angle_gamma   90.00
#
_symmetry.space_group_name_H-M   'P 1'
#
loop_
_entity.id
_entity.type
_entity.pdbx_description
1 polymer ?
#
loop_
_entity_poly.entity_id
_entity_poly.type
_entity_poly.pdbx_seq_one_letter_code
_entity_poly.pdbx_strand_id
1 'polypeptide(L)'
;MFEELDFFDYDNASTPTASGFKIYGDSRNYTEVKGTNLTYQIENGEIYGLKSGTVNALTQVTNGKVLFAATDLGLSAVALSKTIDGTAMDGLKLLLSGNDTVTGTAYADTLFGLAGNDILIGGLGSDKLVGGAGRDTASYENATSGVTASLATTISGTNEAKGDVYVSVENLTGSKYADKLYGDANANALSGGAGNDALSGGAGADALSGGAGKDMFAFKALSDSTVAASGRDTIFDFSRADGDKIDLSQIDANTKIAGNNAFTLIGGKAFTGKAGELRVEKMASDTYVYGDVNGDRKADFAIHLDDAVTLTTDFFIL
;
A
#
# COMPACT_ATOMS: atom_id res chain seq x y z
N MET A 1 5.28 19.10 45.14
CA MET A 1 4.52 17.88 45.43
C MET A 1 4.00 17.45 44.07
N PHE A 2 4.82 16.69 43.36
CA PHE A 2 4.42 16.15 42.06
C PHE A 2 3.44 15.03 42.38
N GLU A 3 2.22 15.11 41.85
CA GLU A 3 1.30 13.99 41.89
C GLU A 3 2.00 12.80 41.21
N GLU A 4 2.20 11.72 41.96
CA GLU A 4 2.55 10.42 41.41
C GLU A 4 1.42 10.05 40.44
N LEU A 5 1.71 10.13 39.14
CA LEU A 5 0.97 9.37 38.16
C LEU A 5 1.16 7.91 38.56
N ASP A 6 0.06 7.20 38.85
CA ASP A 6 0.05 5.76 39.12
C ASP A 6 0.54 5.00 37.87
N PHE A 7 1.86 4.95 37.69
CA PHE A 7 2.53 4.13 36.69
C PHE A 7 2.31 2.67 37.07
N PHE A 8 1.46 1.96 36.32
CA PHE A 8 1.22 0.52 36.36
C PHE A 8 1.27 -0.19 37.72
N ASP A 9 0.13 -0.77 38.08
CA ASP A 9 0.14 -1.97 38.90
C ASP A 9 0.68 -3.16 38.05
N TYR A 10 2.01 -3.32 38.01
CA TYR A 10 2.72 -4.41 37.32
C TYR A 10 2.70 -5.74 38.12
N ASP A 11 1.87 -5.84 39.17
CA ASP A 11 1.72 -7.04 40.02
C ASP A 11 1.44 -8.33 39.24
N ASN A 12 0.91 -8.21 38.02
CA ASN A 12 0.58 -9.33 37.15
C ASN A 12 1.59 -9.55 36.01
N ALA A 13 2.85 -9.11 36.14
CA ALA A 13 3.89 -9.40 35.15
C ALA A 13 4.56 -10.76 35.37
N SER A 14 4.92 -11.46 34.29
CA SER A 14 5.84 -12.61 34.38
C SER A 14 7.23 -12.16 34.83
N THR A 15 8.02 -13.07 35.38
CA THR A 15 9.43 -12.80 35.67
C THR A 15 10.16 -12.25 34.44
N PRO A 16 10.72 -11.03 34.52
CA PRO A 16 11.34 -10.39 33.38
C PRO A 16 12.68 -11.04 33.04
N THR A 17 12.97 -11.14 31.74
CA THR A 17 14.23 -11.69 31.22
C THR A 17 14.89 -10.69 30.27
N ALA A 18 16.17 -10.86 29.97
CA ALA A 18 16.84 -10.02 28.97
C ALA A 18 16.20 -10.10 27.56
N SER A 19 15.37 -11.13 27.31
CA SER A 19 14.68 -11.36 26.06
C SER A 19 13.19 -10.97 26.06
N GLY A 20 12.60 -10.61 27.20
CA GLY A 20 11.19 -10.23 27.25
C GLY A 20 10.48 -10.49 28.58
N PHE A 21 9.19 -10.16 28.59
CA PHE A 21 8.25 -10.36 29.68
C PHE A 21 6.80 -10.34 29.17
N LYS A 22 5.85 -10.79 30.00
CA LYS A 22 4.41 -10.70 29.77
C LYS A 22 3.76 -9.86 30.86
N ILE A 23 2.74 -9.08 30.50
CA ILE A 23 1.84 -8.38 31.41
C ILE A 23 0.48 -9.06 31.30
N TYR A 24 0.01 -9.71 32.36
CA TYR A 24 -1.25 -10.45 32.36
C TYR A 24 -2.41 -9.58 32.88
N GLY A 25 -3.53 -9.57 32.16
CA GLY A 25 -4.85 -9.30 32.74
C GLY A 25 -5.48 -10.59 33.28
N ASP A 26 -5.33 -11.70 32.55
CA ASP A 26 -5.57 -13.07 32.99
C ASP A 26 -4.80 -14.07 32.10
N SER A 27 -5.01 -15.38 32.27
CA SER A 27 -4.30 -16.43 31.51
C SER A 27 -4.57 -16.43 30.00
N ARG A 28 -5.61 -15.73 29.55
CA ARG A 28 -6.04 -15.62 28.14
C ARG A 28 -5.96 -14.18 27.61
N ASN A 29 -5.64 -13.21 28.47
CA ASN A 29 -5.57 -11.79 28.13
C ASN A 29 -4.22 -11.24 28.63
N TYR A 30 -3.26 -11.05 27.74
CA TYR A 30 -1.92 -10.57 28.10
C TYR A 30 -1.23 -9.82 26.97
N THR A 31 -0.28 -8.96 27.34
CA THR A 31 0.66 -8.32 26.42
C THR A 31 2.04 -8.97 26.60
N GLU A 32 2.63 -9.50 25.54
CA GLU A 32 3.98 -10.04 25.53
C GLU A 32 4.93 -9.07 24.85
N VAL A 33 5.99 -8.68 25.56
CA VAL A 33 7.07 -7.84 25.05
C VAL A 33 8.30 -8.72 24.88
N LYS A 34 8.88 -8.74 23.68
CA LYS A 34 10.17 -9.38 23.42
C LYS A 34 11.20 -8.36 22.99
N GLY A 35 12.45 -8.63 23.30
CA GLY A 35 13.53 -7.72 22.96
C GLY A 35 14.90 -8.32 23.10
N THR A 36 15.91 -7.47 22.89
CA THR A 36 17.33 -7.78 23.02
C THR A 36 17.94 -6.88 24.08
N ASN A 37 18.68 -7.47 25.02
CA ASN A 37 19.34 -6.77 26.12
C ASN A 37 18.40 -5.88 26.94
N LEU A 38 17.15 -6.33 27.14
CA LEU A 38 16.18 -5.61 27.95
C LEU A 38 16.66 -5.56 29.40
N THR A 39 16.67 -4.36 29.97
CA THR A 39 16.84 -4.14 31.41
C THR A 39 15.63 -3.41 31.96
N TYR A 40 15.39 -3.57 33.25
CA TYR A 40 14.13 -3.21 33.90
C TYR A 40 14.39 -2.24 35.04
N GLN A 41 13.45 -1.32 35.26
CA GLN A 41 13.36 -0.57 36.50
C GLN A 41 12.56 -1.44 37.47
N ILE A 42 13.19 -1.84 38.58
CA ILE A 42 12.58 -2.71 39.59
C ILE A 42 12.65 -1.99 40.93
N GLU A 43 11.50 -1.83 41.57
CA GLU A 43 11.35 -1.27 42.91
C GLU A 43 10.49 -2.22 43.75
N ASN A 44 10.89 -2.52 44.98
CA ASN A 44 10.20 -3.48 45.86
C ASN A 44 9.90 -4.89 45.30
N GLY A 45 10.54 -5.29 44.19
CA GLY A 45 10.33 -6.58 43.53
C GLY A 45 9.35 -6.54 42.36
N GLU A 46 8.73 -5.39 42.12
CA GLU A 46 7.83 -5.12 41.00
C GLU A 46 8.59 -4.38 39.88
N ILE A 47 8.21 -4.65 38.63
CA ILE A 47 8.73 -3.91 37.48
C ILE A 47 7.96 -2.60 37.42
N TYR A 48 8.61 -1.46 37.21
CA TYR A 48 7.93 -0.17 36.97
C TYR A 48 8.17 0.37 35.56
N GLY A 49 8.98 -0.34 34.77
CA GLY A 49 9.24 0.00 33.39
C GLY A 49 10.49 -0.64 32.82
N LEU A 50 10.79 -0.28 31.59
CA LEU A 50 12.01 -0.68 30.90
C LEU A 50 13.09 0.39 31.05
N LYS A 51 14.29 -0.04 31.44
CA LYS A 51 15.45 0.82 31.69
C LYS A 51 16.39 0.94 30.50
N SER A 52 16.57 -0.11 29.71
CA SER A 52 17.40 -0.10 28.49
C SER A 52 17.14 -1.34 27.62
N GLY A 53 17.73 -1.37 26.43
CA GLY A 53 17.61 -2.47 25.48
C GLY A 53 16.77 -2.10 24.27
N THR A 54 16.48 -3.09 23.42
CA THR A 54 15.66 -2.92 22.22
C THR A 54 14.46 -3.83 22.30
N VAL A 55 13.26 -3.30 22.13
CA VAL A 55 12.03 -4.09 21.97
C VAL A 55 11.94 -4.50 20.50
N ASN A 56 11.92 -5.80 20.27
CA ASN A 56 11.87 -6.40 18.96
C ASN A 56 10.50 -6.94 18.61
N ALA A 57 9.66 -7.26 19.60
CA ALA A 57 8.29 -7.64 19.32
C ALA A 57 7.33 -7.27 20.44
N LEU A 58 6.09 -7.04 20.06
CA LEU A 58 4.96 -6.85 20.96
C LEU A 58 3.81 -7.74 20.47
N THR A 59 3.22 -8.53 21.36
CA THR A 59 2.07 -9.38 21.03
C THR A 59 0.96 -9.15 22.03
N GLN A 60 -0.21 -8.73 21.58
CA GLN A 60 -1.41 -8.69 22.42
C GLN A 60 -2.23 -9.95 22.20
N VAL A 61 -2.58 -10.62 23.28
CA VAL A 61 -3.50 -11.74 23.29
C VAL A 61 -4.77 -11.34 24.03
N THR A 62 -5.93 -11.61 23.42
CA THR A 62 -7.25 -11.39 24.00
C THR A 62 -8.10 -12.65 23.83
N ASN A 63 -8.72 -13.14 24.90
CA ASN A 63 -9.50 -14.39 24.92
C ASN A 63 -8.75 -15.60 24.32
N GLY A 64 -7.43 -15.65 24.48
CA GLY A 64 -6.56 -16.72 24.00
C GLY A 64 -6.23 -16.63 22.51
N LYS A 65 -6.59 -15.54 21.83
CA LYS A 65 -6.23 -15.26 20.44
C LYS A 65 -5.28 -14.09 20.36
N VAL A 66 -4.29 -14.16 19.48
CA VAL A 66 -3.46 -13.00 19.15
C VAL A 66 -4.37 -11.96 18.50
N LEU A 67 -4.47 -10.79 19.13
CA LEU A 67 -5.19 -9.64 18.62
C LEU A 67 -4.30 -8.83 17.67
N PHE A 68 -3.02 -8.69 18.02
CA PHE A 68 -1.98 -8.20 17.12
C PHE A 68 -0.62 -8.76 17.54
N ALA A 69 0.28 -8.88 16.58
CA ALA A 69 1.70 -9.08 16.81
C ALA A 69 2.47 -8.10 15.92
N ALA A 70 3.38 -7.35 16.52
CA ALA A 70 4.36 -6.56 15.79
C ALA A 70 5.73 -7.17 16.09
N THR A 71 6.51 -7.42 15.04
CA THR A 71 7.88 -7.94 15.12
C THR A 71 8.84 -6.95 14.46
N ASP A 72 10.15 -7.12 14.68
CA ASP A 72 11.22 -6.28 14.16
C ASP A 72 11.12 -4.78 14.49
N LEU A 73 10.40 -4.45 15.57
CA LEU A 73 10.09 -3.09 16.01
C LEU A 73 11.33 -2.18 16.19
N GLY A 74 12.49 -2.73 16.54
CA GLY A 74 13.73 -1.94 16.70
C GLY A 74 13.66 -0.82 17.75
N LEU A 75 12.66 -0.83 18.63
CA LEU A 75 12.33 0.30 19.52
C LEU A 75 13.26 0.34 20.72
N SER A 76 13.74 1.53 21.10
CA SER A 76 14.45 1.69 22.38
C SER A 76 13.49 1.36 23.53
N ALA A 77 13.91 0.47 24.43
CA ALA A 77 13.11 0.01 25.57
C ALA A 77 12.65 1.17 26.48
N VAL A 78 13.43 2.25 26.55
CA VAL A 78 13.10 3.47 27.30
C VAL A 78 11.91 4.22 26.69
N ALA A 79 11.71 4.12 25.37
CA ALA A 79 10.58 4.72 24.67
C ALA A 79 9.28 3.94 24.95
N LEU A 80 9.34 2.62 25.13
CA LEU A 80 8.17 1.81 25.52
C LEU A 80 7.73 2.12 26.97
N SER A 81 8.68 2.40 27.86
CA SER A 81 8.43 2.64 29.30
C SER A 81 7.62 3.91 29.61
N LYS A 82 7.50 4.85 28.66
CA LYS A 82 6.79 6.13 28.85
C LYS A 82 5.36 6.14 28.33
N THR A 83 4.91 5.02 27.77
CA THR A 83 3.95 5.01 26.68
C THR A 83 2.76 4.12 26.97
N ILE A 84 2.99 3.00 27.66
CA ILE A 84 1.91 2.20 28.18
C ILE A 84 1.46 2.96 29.44
N ASP A 85 0.24 3.47 29.49
CA ASP A 85 -0.33 4.10 30.70
C ASP A 85 -1.80 3.65 30.72
N GLY A 86 -2.05 2.49 31.33
CA GLY A 86 -3.38 1.96 31.69
C GLY A 86 -4.40 1.65 30.58
N THR A 87 -4.26 2.17 29.36
CA THR A 87 -5.07 1.81 28.21
C THR A 87 -4.15 1.18 27.17
N ALA A 88 -4.22 -0.14 27.02
CA ALA A 88 -3.34 -0.91 26.11
C ALA A 88 -3.35 -0.40 24.65
N MET A 89 -4.31 0.47 24.29
CA MET A 89 -4.40 1.11 22.99
C MET A 89 -3.61 2.42 22.88
N ASP A 90 -3.37 3.20 23.94
CA ASP A 90 -2.55 4.43 23.82
C ASP A 90 -1.05 4.11 23.75
N GLY A 91 -0.63 3.03 24.40
CA GLY A 91 0.75 2.56 24.29
C GLY A 91 1.10 2.09 22.87
N LEU A 92 0.21 1.36 22.21
CA LEU A 92 0.41 0.94 20.83
C LEU A 92 0.34 2.11 19.83
N LYS A 93 -0.56 3.08 20.08
CA LYS A 93 -0.69 4.30 19.25
C LYS A 93 0.56 5.15 19.17
N LEU A 94 1.41 5.18 20.20
CA LEU A 94 2.67 5.93 20.14
C LEU A 94 3.83 5.10 19.57
N LEU A 95 3.73 3.78 19.58
CA LEU A 95 4.74 2.88 18.99
C LEU A 95 4.58 2.74 17.48
N LEU A 96 3.35 2.97 16.98
CA LEU A 96 3.00 3.02 15.57
C LEU A 96 2.49 4.42 15.16
N SER A 97 3.07 5.48 15.74
CA SER A 97 2.76 6.86 15.33
C SER A 97 3.67 7.38 14.22
N GLY A 98 4.55 6.51 13.71
CA GLY A 98 5.52 6.82 12.67
C GLY A 98 5.21 6.06 11.39
N ASN A 99 6.16 6.06 10.47
CA ASN A 99 6.04 5.20 9.28
C ASN A 99 6.57 3.83 9.65
N ASP A 100 5.68 2.86 9.81
CA ASP A 100 5.99 1.55 10.35
C ASP A 100 5.85 0.44 9.30
N THR A 101 6.45 -0.72 9.58
CA THR A 101 6.23 -1.94 8.81
C THR A 101 5.63 -2.98 9.73
N VAL A 102 4.40 -3.41 9.43
CA VAL A 102 3.64 -4.36 10.24
C VAL A 102 3.45 -5.63 9.44
N THR A 103 4.03 -6.73 9.93
CA THR A 103 3.96 -8.04 9.27
C THR A 103 3.09 -9.00 10.06
N GLY A 104 2.11 -9.60 9.40
CA GLY A 104 1.25 -10.65 9.91
C GLY A 104 1.88 -12.03 9.82
N THR A 105 1.05 -13.05 9.91
CA THR A 105 1.44 -14.45 10.03
C THR A 105 0.95 -15.25 8.82
N ALA A 106 0.70 -16.56 9.01
CA ALA A 106 0.11 -17.42 7.98
C ALA A 106 -1.39 -17.70 8.23
N TYR A 107 -2.00 -16.96 9.16
CA TYR A 107 -3.40 -17.07 9.55
C TYR A 107 -4.12 -15.76 9.27
N ALA A 108 -5.46 -15.76 9.38
CA ALA A 108 -6.23 -14.54 9.26
C ALA A 108 -5.90 -13.56 10.40
N ASP A 109 -5.24 -12.47 10.05
CA ASP A 109 -4.75 -11.45 10.97
C ASP A 109 -5.55 -10.14 10.86
N THR A 110 -5.39 -9.26 11.85
CA THR A 110 -5.82 -7.87 11.76
C THR A 110 -4.63 -6.97 12.07
N LEU A 111 -4.18 -6.23 11.06
CA LEU A 111 -3.03 -5.32 11.13
C LEU A 111 -3.54 -3.89 11.25
N PHE A 112 -2.85 -3.09 12.06
CA PHE A 112 -3.12 -1.67 12.26
C PHE A 112 -1.84 -0.88 12.04
N GLY A 113 -1.83 0.05 11.09
CA GLY A 113 -0.75 1.02 10.89
C GLY A 113 -0.84 2.20 11.85
N LEU A 114 -2.06 2.67 12.12
CA LEU A 114 -2.39 3.81 12.98
C LEU A 114 -2.05 5.17 12.37
N ALA A 115 -0.90 5.78 12.66
CA ALA A 115 -0.59 7.11 12.16
C ALA A 115 0.80 7.13 11.54
N GLY A 116 0.92 7.71 10.35
CA GLY A 116 2.14 7.65 9.54
C GLY A 116 1.86 6.96 8.21
N ASN A 117 2.89 6.78 7.41
CA ASN A 117 2.80 6.07 6.13
C ASN A 117 3.31 4.65 6.31
N ASP A 118 2.40 3.72 6.51
CA ASP A 118 2.73 2.36 6.95
C ASP A 118 2.83 1.37 5.79
N ILE A 119 3.62 0.31 6.00
CA ILE A 119 3.68 -0.87 5.14
C ILE A 119 3.06 -2.04 5.90
N LEU A 120 1.97 -2.59 5.40
CA LEU A 120 1.24 -3.70 6.00
C LEU A 120 1.42 -4.95 5.13
N ILE A 121 2.06 -5.98 5.69
CA ILE A 121 2.32 -7.27 5.02
C ILE A 121 1.48 -8.33 5.74
N GLY A 122 0.31 -8.69 5.19
CA GLY A 122 -0.59 -9.66 5.82
C GLY A 122 0.02 -11.06 5.92
N GLY A 123 0.54 -11.57 4.81
CA GLY A 123 1.11 -12.91 4.70
C GLY A 123 0.14 -13.87 4.02
N LEU A 124 0.02 -15.09 4.55
CA LEU A 124 -1.05 -16.01 4.14
C LEU A 124 -2.22 -15.81 5.08
N GLY A 125 -3.43 -15.96 4.58
CA GLY A 125 -4.62 -15.76 5.42
C GLY A 125 -5.69 -15.07 4.63
N SER A 126 -6.70 -14.59 5.34
CA SER A 126 -7.64 -13.59 4.82
C SER A 126 -7.60 -12.46 5.82
N ASP A 127 -6.78 -11.46 5.52
CA ASP A 127 -6.31 -10.50 6.50
C ASP A 127 -7.12 -9.21 6.46
N LYS A 128 -7.21 -8.53 7.60
CA LYS A 128 -7.75 -7.17 7.65
C LYS A 128 -6.60 -6.20 7.86
N LEU A 129 -6.27 -5.44 6.82
CA LEU A 129 -5.20 -4.45 6.84
C LEU A 129 -5.80 -3.05 7.03
N VAL A 130 -5.59 -2.46 8.20
CA VAL A 130 -6.08 -1.13 8.56
C VAL A 130 -4.90 -0.17 8.58
N GLY A 131 -4.73 0.65 7.54
CA GLY A 131 -3.63 1.63 7.47
C GLY A 131 -3.80 2.70 8.53
N GLY A 132 -4.76 3.60 8.36
CA GLY A 132 -5.12 4.59 9.37
C GLY A 132 -4.96 5.99 8.83
N ALA A 133 -4.12 6.81 9.46
CA ALA A 133 -3.88 8.18 9.07
C ALA A 133 -2.52 8.31 8.39
N GLY A 134 -2.51 8.64 7.10
CA GLY A 134 -1.29 8.85 6.33
C GLY A 134 -1.49 8.28 4.93
N ARG A 135 -0.42 7.77 4.32
CA ARG A 135 -0.45 7.05 3.05
C ARG A 135 0.08 5.65 3.25
N ASP A 136 -0.83 4.71 3.37
CA ASP A 136 -0.53 3.35 3.80
C ASP A 136 -0.49 2.40 2.60
N THR A 137 0.33 1.36 2.72
CA THR A 137 0.65 0.44 1.64
C THR A 137 0.40 -0.99 2.09
N ALA A 138 -0.48 -1.72 1.42
CA ALA A 138 -0.50 -3.17 1.54
C ALA A 138 0.57 -3.76 0.62
N SER A 139 1.50 -4.54 1.19
CA SER A 139 2.67 -5.07 0.47
C SER A 139 2.61 -6.59 0.35
N TYR A 140 2.74 -7.07 -0.88
CA TYR A 140 2.86 -8.48 -1.26
C TYR A 140 4.28 -8.82 -1.74
N GLU A 141 5.28 -8.00 -1.41
CA GLU A 141 6.66 -8.14 -1.90
C GLU A 141 7.28 -9.51 -1.58
N ASN A 142 6.84 -10.11 -0.46
CA ASN A 142 7.30 -11.41 0.03
C ASN A 142 6.43 -12.59 -0.46
N ALA A 143 5.40 -12.33 -1.27
CA ALA A 143 4.54 -13.37 -1.81
C ALA A 143 5.34 -14.37 -2.65
N THR A 144 4.94 -15.63 -2.57
CA THR A 144 5.64 -16.75 -3.23
C THR A 144 5.11 -17.04 -4.64
N SER A 145 4.09 -16.29 -5.06
CA SER A 145 3.47 -16.32 -6.39
C SER A 145 2.85 -14.96 -6.70
N GLY A 146 2.49 -14.73 -7.97
CA GLY A 146 1.84 -13.49 -8.37
C GLY A 146 0.45 -13.36 -7.75
N VAL A 147 0.10 -12.17 -7.27
CA VAL A 147 -1.16 -11.86 -6.60
C VAL A 147 -2.09 -11.07 -7.51
N THR A 148 -3.38 -11.17 -7.21
CA THR A 148 -4.37 -10.18 -7.63
C THR A 148 -4.79 -9.46 -6.37
N ALA A 149 -4.57 -8.15 -6.30
CA ALA A 149 -4.94 -7.32 -5.16
C ALA A 149 -5.75 -6.12 -5.65
N SER A 150 -6.78 -5.75 -4.90
CA SER A 150 -7.66 -4.64 -5.28
C SER A 150 -8.11 -3.84 -4.06
N LEU A 151 -7.81 -2.55 -4.05
CA LEU A 151 -8.33 -1.62 -3.05
C LEU A 151 -9.84 -1.38 -3.26
N ALA A 152 -10.33 -1.57 -4.49
CA ALA A 152 -11.75 -1.63 -4.80
C ALA A 152 -12.38 -2.99 -4.41
N THR A 153 -13.62 -2.98 -3.92
CA THR A 153 -14.28 -4.19 -3.38
C THR A 153 -14.82 -5.16 -4.43
N THR A 154 -14.60 -4.93 -5.72
CA THR A 154 -15.26 -5.66 -6.81
C THR A 154 -14.43 -6.84 -7.34
N ILE A 155 -13.15 -6.91 -7.00
CA ILE A 155 -12.23 -7.94 -7.47
C ILE A 155 -11.81 -8.81 -6.30
N SER A 156 -12.00 -10.12 -6.42
CA SER A 156 -11.53 -11.07 -5.41
C SER A 156 -10.02 -11.25 -5.53
N GLY A 157 -9.31 -11.05 -4.42
CA GLY A 157 -7.87 -11.27 -4.40
C GLY A 157 -7.47 -12.74 -4.57
N THR A 158 -6.21 -12.98 -4.94
CA THR A 158 -5.66 -14.33 -5.13
C THR A 158 -4.38 -14.54 -4.34
N ASN A 159 -4.07 -15.80 -4.05
CA ASN A 159 -2.88 -16.21 -3.28
C ASN A 159 -2.80 -15.48 -1.94
N GLU A 160 -1.68 -14.83 -1.62
CA GLU A 160 -1.49 -14.06 -0.40
C GLU A 160 -2.51 -12.91 -0.23
N ALA A 161 -3.09 -12.38 -1.33
CA ALA A 161 -4.15 -11.35 -1.25
C ALA A 161 -5.56 -11.93 -1.09
N LYS A 162 -5.71 -13.25 -0.97
CA LYS A 162 -7.02 -13.91 -1.06
C LYS A 162 -7.86 -13.70 0.19
N GLY A 163 -8.92 -12.92 0.03
CA GLY A 163 -9.88 -12.64 1.09
C GLY A 163 -9.44 -11.52 2.01
N ASP A 164 -8.36 -10.82 1.66
CA ASP A 164 -7.92 -9.63 2.36
C ASP A 164 -8.96 -8.51 2.25
N VAL A 165 -9.00 -7.69 3.28
CA VAL A 165 -9.84 -6.51 3.40
C VAL A 165 -8.97 -5.32 3.76
N TYR A 166 -8.98 -4.30 2.92
CA TYR A 166 -8.23 -3.06 3.12
C TYR A 166 -9.15 -1.99 3.72
N VAL A 167 -8.65 -1.27 4.73
CA VAL A 167 -9.34 -0.14 5.35
C VAL A 167 -8.34 0.99 5.51
N SER A 168 -8.61 2.15 4.89
CA SER A 168 -7.68 3.29 4.87
C SER A 168 -6.28 2.87 4.41
N VAL A 169 -6.21 2.24 3.23
CA VAL A 169 -4.97 1.87 2.56
C VAL A 169 -5.03 2.44 1.16
N GLU A 170 -4.04 3.25 0.80
CA GLU A 170 -4.04 3.99 -0.46
C GLU A 170 -3.16 3.33 -1.52
N ASN A 171 -2.23 2.45 -1.14
CA ASN A 171 -1.19 1.95 -2.05
C ASN A 171 -1.10 0.42 -2.04
N LEU A 172 -0.61 -0.14 -3.15
CA LEU A 172 -0.30 -1.57 -3.28
C LEU A 172 1.12 -1.76 -3.80
N THR A 173 1.84 -2.68 -3.18
CA THR A 173 3.10 -3.22 -3.71
C THR A 173 2.89 -4.69 -4.06
N GLY A 174 3.18 -5.06 -5.30
CA GLY A 174 3.17 -6.42 -5.81
C GLY A 174 4.38 -7.24 -5.33
N SER A 175 4.52 -8.40 -5.94
CA SER A 175 5.53 -9.41 -5.66
C SER A 175 6.69 -9.33 -6.68
N LYS A 176 7.43 -10.43 -6.80
CA LYS A 176 8.46 -10.62 -7.84
C LYS A 176 7.98 -11.49 -9.01
N TYR A 177 6.67 -11.70 -9.10
CA TYR A 177 5.99 -12.54 -10.07
C TYR A 177 4.96 -11.71 -10.83
N ALA A 178 4.27 -12.29 -11.81
CA ALA A 178 3.24 -11.57 -12.56
C ALA A 178 2.02 -11.23 -11.69
N ASP A 179 1.88 -9.96 -11.34
CA ASP A 179 0.85 -9.42 -10.46
C ASP A 179 -0.28 -8.70 -11.22
N LYS A 180 -1.43 -8.58 -10.57
CA LYS A 180 -2.56 -7.74 -11.01
C LYS A 180 -2.97 -6.82 -9.89
N LEU A 181 -2.65 -5.54 -10.03
CA LEU A 181 -2.89 -4.54 -8.99
C LEU A 181 -3.94 -3.55 -9.47
N TYR A 182 -4.96 -3.36 -8.63
CA TYR A 182 -6.08 -2.48 -8.91
C TYR A 182 -6.24 -1.48 -7.76
N GLY A 183 -6.15 -0.19 -8.05
CA GLY A 183 -6.46 0.86 -7.08
C GLY A 183 -7.97 1.01 -6.87
N ASP A 184 -8.38 2.15 -6.32
CA ASP A 184 -9.76 2.51 -6.07
C ASP A 184 -10.16 3.81 -6.82
N ALA A 185 -10.96 4.68 -6.20
CA ALA A 185 -11.37 5.96 -6.80
C ALA A 185 -10.59 7.15 -6.20
N ASN A 186 -9.62 6.88 -5.34
CA ASN A 186 -8.72 7.86 -4.74
C ASN A 186 -7.37 7.80 -5.45
N ALA A 187 -6.48 8.75 -5.14
CA ALA A 187 -5.11 8.72 -5.67
C ALA A 187 -4.28 7.60 -5.03
N ASN A 188 -3.96 6.57 -5.80
CA ASN A 188 -3.20 5.41 -5.35
C ASN A 188 -1.74 5.44 -5.85
N ALA A 189 -0.84 4.78 -5.12
CA ALA A 189 0.46 4.38 -5.65
C ALA A 189 0.49 2.86 -5.84
N LEU A 190 0.71 2.40 -7.07
CA LEU A 190 0.79 0.98 -7.42
C LEU A 190 2.20 0.66 -7.93
N SER A 191 2.87 -0.30 -7.29
CA SER A 191 4.17 -0.81 -7.71
C SER A 191 4.05 -2.29 -8.05
N GLY A 192 4.25 -2.68 -9.31
CA GLY A 192 4.23 -4.07 -9.77
C GLY A 192 5.34 -4.91 -9.14
N GLY A 193 6.58 -4.44 -9.26
CA GLY A 193 7.74 -5.09 -8.66
C GLY A 193 8.62 -5.71 -9.73
N ALA A 194 8.86 -7.01 -9.67
CA ALA A 194 9.43 -7.72 -10.80
C ALA A 194 8.37 -8.67 -11.34
N GLY A 195 8.37 -8.97 -12.62
CA GLY A 195 7.30 -9.79 -13.18
C GLY A 195 6.81 -9.22 -14.49
N ASN A 196 5.67 -9.69 -14.94
CA ASN A 196 4.96 -9.04 -16.04
C ASN A 196 3.63 -8.62 -15.46
N ASP A 197 3.55 -7.37 -15.02
CA ASP A 197 2.51 -6.93 -14.11
C ASP A 197 1.42 -6.18 -14.86
N ALA A 198 0.19 -6.25 -14.35
CA ALA A 198 -0.94 -5.51 -14.87
C ALA A 198 -1.45 -4.54 -13.81
N LEU A 199 -1.27 -3.25 -14.04
CA LEU A 199 -1.64 -2.18 -13.12
C LEU A 199 -2.82 -1.39 -13.68
N SER A 200 -3.78 -1.07 -12.83
CA SER A 200 -4.92 -0.21 -13.16
C SER A 200 -5.23 0.65 -11.94
N GLY A 201 -4.88 1.94 -12.02
CA GLY A 201 -5.07 2.89 -10.92
C GLY A 201 -6.53 3.03 -10.52
N GLY A 202 -7.42 3.13 -11.51
CA GLY A 202 -8.82 3.43 -11.27
C GLY A 202 -9.03 4.91 -11.55
N ALA A 203 -9.91 5.57 -10.81
CA ALA A 203 -10.05 7.01 -10.91
C ALA A 203 -9.17 7.67 -9.85
N GLY A 204 -8.58 8.82 -10.16
CA GLY A 204 -7.66 9.44 -9.22
C GLY A 204 -6.56 10.15 -9.97
N ALA A 205 -5.53 10.58 -9.25
CA ALA A 205 -4.25 10.91 -9.86
C ALA A 205 -3.26 9.88 -9.36
N ASP A 206 -3.11 8.80 -10.11
CA ASP A 206 -2.41 7.61 -9.65
C ASP A 206 -0.93 7.64 -10.04
N ALA A 207 -0.10 7.07 -9.17
CA ALA A 207 1.32 6.86 -9.39
C ALA A 207 1.56 5.39 -9.70
N LEU A 208 1.92 5.09 -10.96
CA LEU A 208 2.05 3.73 -11.45
C LEU A 208 3.52 3.43 -11.77
N SER A 209 4.03 2.34 -11.19
CA SER A 209 5.35 1.80 -11.49
C SER A 209 5.22 0.31 -11.81
N GLY A 210 5.57 -0.09 -13.04
CA GLY A 210 5.55 -1.50 -13.42
C GLY A 210 6.69 -2.27 -12.76
N GLY A 211 7.86 -1.65 -12.73
CA GLY A 211 9.09 -2.23 -12.26
C GLY A 211 9.81 -3.00 -13.36
N ALA A 212 10.32 -4.19 -13.04
CA ALA A 212 11.12 -4.98 -13.96
C ALA A 212 10.29 -6.02 -14.70
N GLY A 213 10.18 -5.88 -16.01
CA GLY A 213 9.64 -6.89 -16.93
C GLY A 213 8.63 -6.28 -17.87
N LYS A 214 7.70 -7.08 -18.42
CA LYS A 214 6.75 -6.61 -19.44
C LYS A 214 5.45 -6.19 -18.78
N ASP A 215 5.34 -4.90 -18.52
CA ASP A 215 4.23 -4.40 -17.73
C ASP A 215 3.13 -3.78 -18.59
N MET A 216 1.93 -3.80 -18.05
CA MET A 216 0.72 -3.29 -18.70
C MET A 216 0.02 -2.30 -17.78
N PHE A 217 -0.09 -1.06 -18.24
CA PHE A 217 -0.79 0.03 -17.56
C PHE A 217 -2.17 0.22 -18.22
N ALA A 218 -3.24 -0.21 -17.54
CA ALA A 218 -4.57 -0.30 -18.11
C ALA A 218 -5.50 0.83 -17.65
N PHE A 219 -6.07 1.53 -18.63
CA PHE A 219 -7.07 2.58 -18.47
C PHE A 219 -8.38 2.11 -19.10
N LYS A 220 -9.45 2.09 -18.31
CA LYS A 220 -10.74 1.48 -18.66
C LYS A 220 -11.85 2.49 -18.84
N ALA A 221 -11.70 3.69 -18.29
CA ALA A 221 -12.62 4.80 -18.50
C ALA A 221 -11.87 6.12 -18.68
N LEU A 222 -12.53 7.10 -19.28
CA LEU A 222 -11.99 8.47 -19.41
C LEU A 222 -11.74 9.14 -18.05
N SER A 223 -12.49 8.71 -17.03
CA SER A 223 -12.32 9.16 -15.64
C SER A 223 -11.09 8.59 -14.96
N ASP A 224 -10.47 7.55 -15.54
CA ASP A 224 -9.32 6.91 -14.91
C ASP A 224 -8.13 7.86 -14.92
N SER A 225 -7.93 8.61 -16.01
CA SER A 225 -6.89 9.62 -16.09
C SER A 225 -7.34 10.84 -16.91
N THR A 226 -7.74 11.88 -16.21
CA THR A 226 -8.29 13.12 -16.77
C THR A 226 -7.21 14.01 -17.40
N VAL A 227 -7.63 14.99 -18.20
CA VAL A 227 -6.71 16.00 -18.75
C VAL A 227 -6.12 16.90 -17.65
N ALA A 228 -6.90 17.17 -16.60
CA ALA A 228 -6.47 18.02 -15.49
C ALA A 228 -5.47 17.29 -14.60
N ALA A 229 -4.42 17.99 -14.16
CA ALA A 229 -3.36 17.37 -13.36
C ALA A 229 -3.84 16.79 -12.01
N SER A 230 -4.97 17.26 -11.48
CA SER A 230 -5.53 16.79 -10.22
C SER A 230 -6.12 15.38 -10.27
N GLY A 231 -6.32 14.83 -11.46
CA GLY A 231 -6.82 13.48 -11.66
C GLY A 231 -6.17 12.85 -12.88
N ARG A 232 -4.88 13.13 -13.12
CA ARG A 232 -4.12 12.58 -14.24
C ARG A 232 -3.08 11.63 -13.68
N ASP A 233 -3.05 10.43 -14.20
CA ASP A 233 -2.12 9.40 -13.80
C ASP A 233 -0.74 9.65 -14.38
N THR A 234 0.26 9.22 -13.61
CA THR A 234 1.66 9.24 -14.00
C THR A 234 2.25 7.84 -13.94
N ILE A 235 2.83 7.39 -15.05
CA ILE A 235 3.65 6.19 -15.13
C ILE A 235 5.11 6.62 -14.94
N PHE A 236 5.77 6.09 -13.90
CA PHE A 236 7.08 6.57 -13.47
C PHE A 236 8.28 5.86 -14.11
N ASP A 237 8.08 4.67 -14.67
CA ASP A 237 9.19 3.79 -15.09
C ASP A 237 8.97 3.08 -16.43
N PHE A 238 8.13 3.65 -17.31
CA PHE A 238 7.77 3.04 -18.59
C PHE A 238 9.00 2.60 -19.42
N SER A 239 9.20 1.30 -19.57
CA SER A 239 10.34 0.68 -20.23
C SER A 239 10.00 0.13 -21.61
N ARG A 240 10.47 0.83 -22.64
CA ARG A 240 10.41 0.32 -24.02
C ARG A 240 11.28 -0.91 -24.24
N ALA A 241 12.35 -1.05 -23.46
CA ALA A 241 13.31 -2.13 -23.60
C ALA A 241 12.73 -3.45 -23.07
N ASP A 242 12.02 -3.38 -21.94
CA ASP A 242 11.43 -4.55 -21.32
C ASP A 242 10.15 -4.95 -22.04
N GLY A 243 9.38 -3.98 -22.54
CA GLY A 243 8.32 -4.18 -23.52
C GLY A 243 6.96 -3.67 -23.11
N ASP A 244 6.93 -2.67 -22.24
CA ASP A 244 5.73 -2.15 -21.59
C ASP A 244 4.65 -1.70 -22.58
N LYS A 245 3.42 -1.70 -22.07
CA LYS A 245 2.21 -1.39 -22.83
C LYS A 245 1.29 -0.48 -22.04
N ILE A 246 0.70 0.47 -22.74
CA ILE A 246 -0.47 1.22 -22.28
C ILE A 246 -1.70 0.55 -22.90
N ASP A 247 -2.57 -0.02 -22.08
CA ASP A 247 -3.81 -0.66 -22.51
C ASP A 247 -4.97 0.32 -22.45
N LEU A 248 -5.49 0.66 -23.64
CA LEU A 248 -6.66 1.53 -23.84
C LEU A 248 -7.84 0.76 -24.45
N SER A 249 -7.73 -0.57 -24.58
CA SER A 249 -8.67 -1.43 -25.31
C SER A 249 -10.07 -1.46 -24.70
N GLN A 250 -10.24 -0.94 -23.48
CA GLN A 250 -11.52 -0.87 -22.78
C GLN A 250 -12.20 0.50 -22.88
N ILE A 251 -11.53 1.51 -23.45
CA ILE A 251 -12.12 2.83 -23.69
C ILE A 251 -12.63 2.88 -25.13
N ASP A 252 -13.93 3.10 -25.30
CA ASP A 252 -14.50 3.34 -26.62
C ASP A 252 -13.97 4.66 -27.20
N ALA A 253 -13.18 4.54 -28.26
CA ALA A 253 -12.55 5.68 -28.92
C ALA A 253 -13.56 6.59 -29.65
N ASN A 254 -14.84 6.21 -29.81
CA ASN A 254 -15.80 7.01 -30.56
C ASN A 254 -17.20 7.06 -29.95
N THR A 255 -17.42 8.06 -29.09
CA THR A 255 -18.70 8.33 -28.43
C THR A 255 -19.89 8.62 -29.36
N LYS A 256 -19.64 8.87 -30.65
CA LYS A 256 -20.69 9.15 -31.65
C LYS A 256 -21.24 7.90 -32.33
N ILE A 257 -20.58 6.75 -32.16
CA ILE A 257 -20.95 5.49 -32.81
C ILE A 257 -20.96 4.38 -31.75
N ALA A 258 -22.02 3.58 -31.72
CA ALA A 258 -22.08 2.46 -30.78
C ALA A 258 -20.98 1.41 -31.08
N GLY A 259 -20.31 0.93 -30.03
CA GLY A 259 -19.31 -0.13 -30.12
C GLY A 259 -18.18 0.11 -29.13
N ASN A 260 -17.12 -0.69 -29.24
CA ASN A 260 -15.82 -0.40 -28.63
C ASN A 260 -14.85 -0.15 -29.77
N ASN A 261 -14.75 1.11 -30.21
CA ASN A 261 -13.94 1.49 -31.35
C ASN A 261 -12.48 1.67 -30.89
N ALA A 262 -11.53 1.24 -31.72
CA ALA A 262 -10.11 1.39 -31.44
C ALA A 262 -9.61 2.82 -31.71
N PHE A 263 -8.63 3.27 -30.93
CA PHE A 263 -7.94 4.53 -31.19
C PHE A 263 -7.04 4.45 -32.43
N THR A 264 -6.78 5.62 -33.04
CA THR A 264 -5.80 5.80 -34.11
C THR A 264 -4.71 6.78 -33.66
N LEU A 265 -3.48 6.30 -33.57
CA LEU A 265 -2.33 7.15 -33.25
C LEU A 265 -1.99 8.11 -34.41
N ILE A 266 -1.98 9.41 -34.13
CA ILE A 266 -1.63 10.47 -35.11
C ILE A 266 -0.25 11.10 -34.87
N GLY A 267 0.50 10.58 -33.87
CA GLY A 267 1.78 11.13 -33.43
C GLY A 267 1.61 12.46 -32.69
N GLY A 268 2.57 13.39 -32.85
CA GLY A 268 2.54 14.71 -32.20
C GLY A 268 1.70 15.79 -32.89
N LYS A 269 0.84 15.41 -33.85
CA LYS A 269 0.00 16.37 -34.58
C LYS A 269 -1.18 16.83 -33.70
N ALA A 270 -1.70 18.02 -34.00
CA ALA A 270 -2.97 18.47 -33.41
C ALA A 270 -4.14 17.58 -33.90
N PHE A 271 -5.16 17.43 -33.06
CA PHE A 271 -6.39 16.73 -33.41
C PHE A 271 -7.06 17.36 -34.64
N THR A 272 -7.50 16.51 -35.57
CA THR A 272 -8.13 16.93 -36.83
C THR A 272 -9.64 17.16 -36.67
N GLY A 273 -10.22 16.63 -35.59
CA GLY A 273 -11.66 16.62 -35.31
C GLY A 273 -12.34 15.30 -35.70
N LYS A 274 -11.55 14.24 -35.90
CA LYS A 274 -12.05 12.87 -35.96
C LYS A 274 -12.03 12.30 -34.55
N ALA A 275 -13.14 11.70 -34.13
CA ALA A 275 -13.17 10.94 -32.89
C ALA A 275 -12.23 9.73 -32.99
N GLY A 276 -11.64 9.36 -31.86
CA GLY A 276 -10.73 8.25 -31.69
C GLY A 276 -9.28 8.57 -32.05
N GLU A 277 -8.93 9.85 -32.15
CA GLU A 277 -7.54 10.24 -32.36
C GLU A 277 -6.75 10.19 -31.05
N LEU A 278 -5.58 9.56 -31.08
CA LEU A 278 -4.61 9.52 -30.00
C LEU A 278 -3.37 10.32 -30.43
N ARG A 279 -2.98 11.34 -29.66
CA ARG A 279 -1.76 12.12 -29.89
C ARG A 279 -0.76 11.92 -28.77
N VAL A 280 0.53 12.01 -29.11
CA VAL A 280 1.64 11.89 -28.15
C VAL A 280 2.51 13.13 -28.22
N GLU A 281 2.71 13.79 -27.08
CA GLU A 281 3.52 14.98 -26.94
C GLU A 281 4.72 14.68 -26.05
N LYS A 282 5.90 14.58 -26.66
CA LYS A 282 7.17 14.36 -25.98
C LYS A 282 7.83 15.69 -25.62
N MET A 283 8.16 15.86 -24.36
CA MET A 283 8.91 16.99 -23.81
C MET A 283 10.35 16.58 -23.46
N ALA A 284 11.07 17.40 -22.70
CA ALA A 284 12.47 17.16 -22.37
C ALA A 284 12.66 16.00 -21.37
N SER A 285 11.76 15.91 -20.38
CA SER A 285 11.74 14.90 -19.32
C SER A 285 10.47 14.06 -19.29
N ASP A 286 9.45 14.45 -20.07
CA ASP A 286 8.09 13.95 -19.89
C ASP A 286 7.50 13.53 -21.24
N THR A 287 6.51 12.64 -21.19
CA THR A 287 5.68 12.31 -22.36
C THR A 287 4.21 12.31 -21.96
N TYR A 288 3.39 12.94 -22.78
CA TYR A 288 1.94 13.00 -22.57
C TYR A 288 1.22 12.29 -23.71
N VAL A 289 0.31 11.39 -23.35
CA VAL A 289 -0.64 10.77 -24.28
C VAL A 289 -1.98 11.46 -24.09
N TYR A 290 -2.65 11.85 -25.17
CA TYR A 290 -3.97 12.46 -25.13
C TYR A 290 -4.90 11.75 -26.12
N GLY A 291 -6.14 11.49 -25.74
CA GLY A 291 -7.17 10.99 -26.67
C GLY A 291 -8.36 11.93 -26.78
N ASP A 292 -8.89 12.05 -28.00
CA ASP A 292 -10.13 12.76 -28.34
C ASP A 292 -11.16 11.72 -28.81
N VAL A 293 -12.13 11.38 -27.97
CA VAL A 293 -13.16 10.37 -28.22
C VAL A 293 -14.44 10.94 -28.82
N ASN A 294 -14.55 12.27 -28.89
CA ASN A 294 -15.77 12.94 -29.33
C ASN A 294 -15.58 13.76 -30.61
N GLY A 295 -14.34 13.99 -31.05
CA GLY A 295 -13.94 14.70 -32.26
C GLY A 295 -14.10 16.22 -32.20
N ASP A 296 -14.13 16.82 -31.01
CA ASP A 296 -14.23 18.28 -30.83
C ASP A 296 -12.87 19.00 -30.86
N ARG A 297 -11.78 18.25 -31.09
CA ARG A 297 -10.39 18.70 -31.10
C ARG A 297 -9.83 19.05 -29.71
N LYS A 298 -10.48 18.59 -28.65
CA LYS A 298 -9.96 18.67 -27.29
C LYS A 298 -9.71 17.25 -26.79
N ALA A 299 -8.72 17.13 -25.91
CA ALA A 299 -8.49 15.87 -25.23
C ALA A 299 -9.64 15.63 -24.23
N ASP A 300 -10.12 14.39 -24.19
CA ASP A 300 -11.08 13.91 -23.20
C ASP A 300 -10.39 13.24 -22.02
N PHE A 301 -9.18 12.70 -22.23
CA PHE A 301 -8.32 12.10 -21.22
C PHE A 301 -6.85 12.39 -21.54
N ALA A 302 -5.97 12.27 -20.54
CA ALA A 302 -4.53 12.38 -20.73
C ALA A 302 -3.79 11.42 -19.82
N ILE A 303 -2.63 10.90 -20.23
CA ILE A 303 -1.75 10.07 -19.41
C ILE A 303 -0.37 10.71 -19.43
N HIS A 304 0.29 10.74 -18.28
CA HIS A 304 1.64 11.25 -18.14
C HIS A 304 2.65 10.10 -17.96
N LEU A 305 3.79 10.17 -18.64
CA LEU A 305 4.95 9.33 -18.39
C LEU A 305 6.07 10.26 -17.90
N ASP A 306 6.66 9.93 -16.75
CA ASP A 306 7.81 10.62 -16.14
C ASP A 306 9.13 10.27 -16.85
N ASP A 307 9.09 10.16 -18.18
CA ASP A 307 10.26 10.01 -19.03
C ASP A 307 9.97 10.55 -20.45
N ALA A 308 11.03 10.97 -21.14
CA ALA A 308 11.00 11.46 -22.50
C ALA A 308 11.02 10.29 -23.50
N VAL A 309 9.90 9.60 -23.63
CA VAL A 309 9.69 8.40 -24.45
C VAL A 309 9.14 8.75 -25.83
N THR A 310 9.68 8.13 -26.88
CA THR A 310 9.06 8.16 -28.22
C THR A 310 8.14 6.96 -28.37
N LEU A 311 6.83 7.18 -28.28
CA LEU A 311 5.81 6.14 -28.41
C LEU A 311 5.34 5.99 -29.86
N THR A 312 5.28 4.73 -30.30
CA THR A 312 4.65 4.24 -31.54
C THR A 312 3.47 3.34 -31.19
N THR A 313 2.68 2.93 -32.19
CA THR A 313 1.48 2.09 -31.99
C THR A 313 1.78 0.78 -31.24
N ASP A 314 2.97 0.21 -31.39
CA ASP A 314 3.36 -1.05 -30.73
C ASP A 314 3.47 -0.94 -29.20
N PHE A 315 3.45 0.26 -28.61
CA PHE A 315 3.41 0.47 -27.16
C PHE A 315 1.98 0.58 -26.61
N PHE A 316 0.98 0.42 -27.45
CA PHE A 316 -0.42 0.49 -27.07
C PHE A 316 -1.14 -0.82 -27.36
N ILE A 317 -2.13 -1.13 -26.54
CA ILE A 317 -3.19 -2.08 -26.84
C ILE A 317 -4.44 -1.23 -27.12
N LEU A 318 -4.91 -1.23 -28.37
CA LEU A 318 -5.97 -0.35 -28.90
C LEU A 318 -7.16 -1.15 -29.43
#